data_AF-A0A0P7GKY9-F1
#
_entry.id   AF-A0A0P7GKY9-F1
#
_cell.length_a   1.000
_cell.length_b   1.000
_cell.length_c   1.000
_cell.angle_alpha   90.00
_cell.angle_beta   90.00
_cell.angle_gamma   90.00
#
_symmetry.space_group_name_H-M   'P 1'
#
loop_
_entity.id
_entity.type
_entity.pdbx_description
1 polymer ?
#
loop_
_entity_poly.entity_id
_entity_poly.type
_entity_poly.pdbx_seq_one_letter_code
_entity_poly.pdbx_strand_id
1 'polypeptide(L)' 'MVRMDGALRRLLQQGAGSGDLRPDVEPADIYLLMSTMPADEPDESRRRWAEIISRGLLRTA' A
#
# COMPACT_ATOMS: atom_id res chain seq x y z
N MET A 1 18.66 -4.81 0.37
CA MET A 1 17.46 -4.39 -0.40
C MET A 1 16.72 -5.55 -1.05
N VAL A 2 17.39 -6.44 -1.82
CA VAL A 2 16.77 -7.59 -2.54
C VAL A 2 15.87 -8.51 -1.68
N ARG A 3 16.23 -8.80 -0.42
CA ARG A 3 15.41 -9.67 0.45
C ARG A 3 14.09 -9.03 0.93
N MET A 4 14.07 -7.72 1.20
CA MET A 4 12.86 -7.03 1.65
C MET A 4 11.82 -6.98 0.54
N ASP A 5 12.27 -6.76 -0.70
CA ASP A 5 11.42 -6.77 -1.89
C ASP A 5 10.74 -8.13 -2.11
N GLY A 6 11.46 -9.24 -1.92
CA GLY A 6 10.91 -10.58 -2.06
C GLY A 6 9.87 -10.96 -1.00
N ALA A 7 10.01 -10.48 0.24
CA ALA A 7 9.02 -10.70 1.30
C ALA A 7 7.75 -9.88 1.04
N LEU A 8 7.91 -8.60 0.70
CA LEU A 8 6.79 -7.71 0.37
C LEU A 8 6.03 -8.22 -0.85
N ARG A 9 6.72 -8.64 -1.92
CA ARG A 9 6.10 -9.22 -3.11
C ARG A 9 5.22 -10.43 -2.79
N ARG A 10 5.63 -11.30 -1.87
CA ARG A 10 4.80 -12.43 -1.42
C ARG A 10 3.53 -11.97 -0.71
N LEU A 11 3.63 -10.95 0.15
CA LEU A 11 2.44 -10.40 0.83
C LEU A 11 1.45 -9.81 -0.18
N LEU A 12 1.94 -9.05 -1.15
CA LEU A 12 1.11 -8.47 -2.21
C LEU A 12 0.44 -9.57 -3.06
N GLN A 13 1.18 -10.63 -3.42
CA GLN A 13 0.63 -11.78 -4.12
C GLN A 13 -0.47 -12.50 -3.34
N GLN A 14 -0.31 -12.64 -2.02
CA GLN A 14 -1.34 -13.25 -1.18
C GLN A 14 -2.62 -12.39 -1.14
N GLY A 15 -2.50 -11.07 -0.93
CA GLY A 15 -3.65 -10.17 -0.95
C GLY A 15 -4.33 -10.06 -2.32
N ALA A 16 -3.56 -10.15 -3.40
CA ALA A 16 -4.10 -10.22 -4.76
C ALA A 16 -4.85 -11.54 -5.00
N GLY A 17 -4.32 -12.65 -4.47
CA GLY A 17 -4.92 -13.98 -4.56
C GLY A 17 -6.19 -14.14 -3.72
N SER A 18 -6.30 -13.46 -2.57
CA SER A 18 -7.51 -13.46 -1.74
C SER A 18 -8.64 -12.58 -2.31
N GLY A 19 -8.32 -11.69 -3.26
CA GLY A 19 -9.28 -10.74 -3.83
C GLY A 19 -9.26 -9.37 -3.16
N ASP A 20 -8.59 -9.22 -2.02
CA ASP A 20 -8.64 -8.00 -1.21
C ASP A 20 -7.84 -6.84 -1.83
N LEU A 21 -6.69 -7.15 -2.44
CA LEU A 21 -5.78 -6.17 -3.06
C LEU A 21 -5.89 -6.21 -4.58
N ARG A 22 -5.79 -5.06 -5.25
CA ARG A 22 -5.68 -4.97 -6.72
C ARG A 22 -4.43 -5.74 -7.21
N PRO A 23 -4.53 -6.51 -8.31
CA PRO A 23 -3.49 -7.48 -8.67
C PRO A 23 -2.24 -6.89 -9.35
N ASP A 24 -2.27 -5.61 -9.69
CA ASP A 24 -1.20 -4.86 -10.36
C ASP A 24 -0.35 -4.01 -9.39
N VAL A 25 -0.56 -4.15 -8.07
CA VAL A 25 0.23 -3.43 -7.05
C VAL A 25 1.62 -4.05 -6.95
N GLU A 26 2.65 -3.23 -7.14
CA GLU A 26 4.06 -3.63 -7.06
C GLU A 26 4.72 -3.14 -5.76
N PRO A 27 5.82 -3.78 -5.31
CA PRO A 27 6.58 -3.32 -4.15
C PRO A 27 7.02 -1.85 -4.24
N ALA A 28 7.37 -1.38 -5.43
CA ALA A 28 7.78 0.00 -5.67
C ALA A 28 6.67 1.01 -5.34
N ASP A 29 5.42 0.66 -5.58
CA ASP A 29 4.27 1.51 -5.26
C ASP A 29 4.14 1.68 -3.75
N ILE A 30 4.30 0.59 -2.98
CA ILE A 30 4.26 0.62 -1.52
C ILE A 30 5.42 1.46 -0.97
N TYR A 31 6.62 1.32 -1.53
CA TYR A 31 7.76 2.17 -1.16
C TYR A 31 7.47 3.65 -1.42
N LEU A 32 6.90 3.97 -2.59
CA LEU A 32 6.53 5.34 -2.93
C LEU A 32 5.49 5.90 -1.95
N LEU A 33 4.45 5.12 -1.62
CA LEU A 33 3.43 5.49 -0.65
C LEU A 33 4.02 5.75 0.75
N MET A 34 4.90 4.86 1.23
CA MET A 34 5.59 5.07 2.51
C MET A 34 6.47 6.32 2.49
N SER A 35 7.16 6.58 1.38
CA SER A 35 8.04 7.75 1.24
C SER A 35 7.30 9.08 1.14
N THR A 36 6.04 9.05 0.70
CA THR A 36 5.18 10.23 0.53
C THR A 36 4.15 10.38 1.65
N MET A 37 4.22 9.53 2.68
CA MET A 37 3.37 9.65 3.86
C MET A 37 3.56 11.04 4.49
N PRO A 38 2.48 11.82 4.70
CA PRO A 38 2.56 13.17 5.26
C PRO A 38 2.79 13.11 6.78
N ALA A 39 4.00 12.74 7.19
CA ALA A 39 4.34 12.45 8.59
C ALA A 39 4.16 13.65 9.54
N ASP A 40 4.39 14.86 9.03
CA ASP A 40 4.34 16.10 9.80
C ASP A 40 2.95 16.77 9.78
N GLU A 41 1.99 16.19 9.05
CA GLU A 41 0.62 16.70 8.99
C GLU A 41 -0.23 16.26 10.20
N PRO A 42 -1.30 17.01 10.54
CA PRO A 42 -2.24 16.62 11.58
C PRO A 42 -2.85 15.22 11.35
N ASP A 43 -3.23 14.57 12.44
CA ASP A 43 -3.81 13.22 12.42
C ASP A 43 -4.97 13.04 11.43
N GLU A 44 -5.83 14.05 11.31
CA GLU A 44 -6.95 14.02 10.37
C GLU A 44 -6.48 13.96 8.91
N SER A 45 -5.49 14.76 8.54
CA SER A 45 -4.88 14.77 7.21
C SER A 45 -4.22 13.41 6.91
N ARG A 46 -3.52 12.83 7.88
CA ARG A 46 -2.88 11.50 7.74
C ARG A 46 -3.91 10.39 7.56
N ARG A 47 -5.01 10.41 8.32
CA ARG A 47 -6.12 9.45 8.17
C ARG A 47 -6.78 9.57 6.81
N ARG A 48 -7.11 10.81 6.40
CA ARG A 48 -7.72 11.06 5.09
C ARG A 48 -6.83 10.60 3.95
N TRP A 49 -5.52 10.86 4.03
CA TRP A 49 -4.55 10.35 3.07
C TRP A 49 -4.58 8.82 3.00
N ALA A 50 -4.53 8.13 4.15
CA ALA A 50 -4.56 6.67 4.20
C ALA A 50 -5.85 6.08 3.62
N GLU A 51 -7.01 6.70 3.88
CA GLU A 51 -8.29 6.28 3.31
C GLU A 51 -8.31 6.40 1.79
N ILE A 52 -7.81 7.53 1.24
CA ILE A 52 -7.76 7.76 -0.21
C ILE A 52 -6.88 6.70 -0.88
N ILE A 53 -5.68 6.47 -0.35
CA ILE A 53 -4.76 5.46 -0.87
C ILE A 53 -5.36 4.07 -0.78
N SER A 54 -5.99 3.72 0.36
CA SER A 54 -6.59 2.40 0.55
C SER A 54 -7.70 2.12 -0.46
N ARG A 55 -8.53 3.11 -0.82
CA ARG A 55 -9.55 2.97 -1.87
C ARG A 55 -8.96 2.68 -3.25
N GLY A 56 -7.75 3.13 -3.53
CA GLY A 56 -7.05 2.85 -4.79
C GLY A 56 -6.40 1.46 -4.84
N LEU A 57 -6.04 0.92 -3.68
CA LEU A 57 -5.33 -0.36 -3.54
C LEU A 57 -6.27 -1.54 -3.30
N LEU A 58 -7.35 -1.34 -2.54
CA LEU A 58 -8.26 -2.39 -2.11
C LEU A 58 -9.43 -2.53 -3.08
N ARG A 59 -9.86 -3.77 -3.34
CA ARG A 59 -11.02 -4.05 -4.21
C ARG A 59 -12.36 -4.00 -3.45
N THR A 60 -12.34 -4.02 -2.13
CA THR A 60 -13.50 -4.01 -1.22
C THR A 60 -13.48 -2.81 -0.28
N ALA A 61 -13.22 -1.62 -0.82
CA ALA A 61 -13.24 -0.37 -0.05
C ALA A 61 -14.65 0.16 0.23
#